data_AF-A0A7K6DS58-F1
#
_entry.id   AF-A0A7K6DS58-F1
#
_cell.length_a   1.000
_cell.length_b   1.000
_cell.length_c   1.000
_cell.angle_alpha   90.00
_cell.angle_beta   90.00
_cell.angle_gamma   90.00
#
_symmetry.space_group_name_H-M   'P 1'
#
loop_
_entity.id
_entity.type
_entity.pdbx_description
1 polymer ?
#
loop_
_entity_poly.entity_id
_entity_poly.type
_entity_poly.pdbx_seq_one_letter_code
_entity_poly.pdbx_strand_id
1 'polypeptide(L)'
;PAGLNASTFPARLWYLVNSPHVRSVRWDSLARGLLIERSLFERELLSPAGAQGPAPHTFRATRFASFVRQLYRYGFRKVPGWLGAAVPGDAGAWLHYRHPSFRRDRPE
;
A
#
# COMPACT_ATOMS: atom_id res chain seq x y z
N PRO A 1 -0.14 18.29 -18.11
CA PRO A 1 -0.41 18.15 -16.67
C PRO A 1 -1.83 17.58 -16.43
N ALA A 2 -1.97 16.26 -16.42
CA ALA A 2 -3.21 15.61 -16.02
C ALA A 2 -3.13 15.42 -14.51
N GLY A 3 -3.83 16.29 -13.78
CA GLY A 3 -3.91 16.23 -12.33
C GLY A 3 -4.51 14.89 -11.91
N LEU A 4 -3.78 14.15 -11.08
CA LEU A 4 -4.37 13.13 -10.24
C LEU A 4 -5.57 13.76 -9.53
N ASN A 5 -6.78 13.30 -9.83
CA ASN A 5 -7.88 13.47 -8.91
C ASN A 5 -7.49 12.74 -7.63
N ALA A 6 -7.05 13.50 -6.61
CA ALA A 6 -6.64 12.99 -5.29
C ALA A 6 -7.77 12.20 -4.56
N SER A 7 -8.97 12.17 -5.15
CA SER A 7 -10.11 11.36 -4.73
C SER A 7 -10.07 9.91 -5.23
N THR A 8 -9.29 9.58 -6.25
CA THR A 8 -9.23 8.22 -6.82
C THR A 8 -8.35 7.29 -5.99
N PHE A 9 -8.69 6.00 -5.96
CA PHE A 9 -7.95 5.02 -5.16
C PHE A 9 -6.45 4.94 -5.52
N PRO A 10 -6.02 4.88 -6.80
CA PRO A 10 -4.60 4.87 -7.15
C PRO A 10 -3.85 6.10 -6.64
N ALA A 11 -4.43 7.30 -6.79
CA ALA A 11 -3.83 8.53 -6.26
C ALA A 11 -3.66 8.45 -4.73
N ARG A 12 -4.70 8.03 -4.00
CA ARG A 12 -4.64 7.86 -2.54
C ARG A 12 -3.63 6.82 -2.11
N LEU A 13 -3.52 5.72 -2.85
CA LEU A 13 -2.54 4.67 -2.63
C LEU A 13 -1.11 5.15 -2.86
N TRP A 14 -0.90 5.99 -3.88
CA TRP A 14 0.39 6.63 -4.15
C TRP A 14 0.81 7.55 -3.00
N TYR A 15 -0.11 8.37 -2.48
CA TYR A 15 0.18 9.19 -1.30
C TYR A 15 0.44 8.33 -0.05
N LEU A 16 -0.32 7.24 0.11
CA LEU A 16 -0.16 6.32 1.24
C LEU A 16 1.24 5.69 1.29
N VAL A 17 1.73 5.16 0.16
CA VAL A 17 3.06 4.52 0.09
C VAL A 17 4.22 5.51 0.16
N ASN A 18 4.00 6.78 -0.20
CA ASN A 18 5.01 7.84 -0.08
C ASN A 18 4.95 8.57 1.27
N SER A 19 4.00 8.23 2.15
CA SER A 19 3.90 8.84 3.48
C SER A 19 4.96 8.26 4.42
N PRO A 20 5.78 9.10 5.10
CA PRO A 20 6.75 8.62 6.08
C PRO A 20 6.09 8.01 7.34
N HIS A 21 4.79 8.23 7.52
CA HIS A 21 4.02 7.75 8.67
C HIS A 21 3.46 6.33 8.47
N VAL A 22 3.52 5.79 7.26
CA VAL A 22 2.97 4.47 6.93
C VAL A 22 4.14 3.53 6.62
N ARG A 23 4.31 2.49 7.43
CA ARG A 23 5.38 1.50 7.24
C ARG A 23 4.86 0.19 6.68
N SER A 24 3.57 -0.07 6.86
CA SER A 24 2.85 -1.24 6.33
C SER A 24 2.79 -1.34 4.82
N VAL A 25 3.01 -0.24 4.09
CA VAL A 25 2.99 -0.20 2.62
C VAL A 25 4.28 0.44 2.13
N ARG A 26 5.01 -0.25 1.25
CA ARG A 26 6.30 0.22 0.71
C ARG A 26 6.40 -0.06 -0.78
N TRP A 27 7.25 0.69 -1.47
CA TRP A 27 7.66 0.35 -2.83
C TRP A 27 8.56 -0.89 -2.82
N ASP A 28 8.46 -1.71 -3.86
CA ASP A 28 9.47 -2.72 -4.14
C ASP A 28 10.82 -2.07 -4.53
N SER A 29 11.88 -2.87 -4.61
CA SER A 29 13.22 -2.37 -4.98
C SER A 29 13.26 -1.71 -6.36
N LEU A 30 12.33 -2.04 -7.25
CA LEU A 30 12.22 -1.49 -8.59
C LEU A 30 11.26 -0.30 -8.69
N ALA A 31 10.61 0.12 -7.59
CA ALA A 31 9.59 1.18 -7.58
C ALA A 31 8.45 0.97 -8.62
N ARG A 32 8.15 -0.29 -8.92
CA ARG A 32 7.13 -0.76 -9.89
C ARG A 32 6.08 -1.66 -9.24
N GLY A 33 6.26 -1.99 -7.97
CA GLY A 33 5.39 -2.82 -7.17
C GLY A 33 5.21 -2.25 -5.77
N LEU A 34 4.19 -2.77 -5.11
CA LEU A 34 3.81 -2.46 -3.74
C LEU A 34 4.04 -3.70 -2.88
N LEU A 35 4.70 -3.48 -1.75
CA LEU A 35 4.90 -4.43 -0.68
C LEU A 35 3.98 -4.04 0.46
N ILE A 36 3.15 -4.99 0.90
CA ILE A 36 2.11 -4.73 1.89
C ILE A 36 2.19 -5.77 2.99
N GLU A 37 2.52 -5.33 4.20
CA GLU A 37 2.56 -6.20 5.38
C GLU A 37 1.19 -6.18 6.05
N ARG A 38 0.46 -7.29 5.97
CA ARG A 38 -0.94 -7.33 6.39
C ARG A 38 -1.11 -6.99 7.87
N SER A 39 -0.31 -7.55 8.76
CA SER A 39 -0.50 -7.39 10.20
C SER A 39 -0.23 -5.96 10.62
N LEU A 40 0.83 -5.34 10.10
CA LEU A 40 1.12 -3.93 10.32
C LEU A 40 0.12 -3.01 9.63
N PHE A 41 -0.40 -3.37 8.45
CA PHE A 41 -1.46 -2.59 7.80
C PHE A 41 -2.72 -2.53 8.66
N GLU A 42 -3.15 -3.68 9.17
CA GLU A 42 -4.32 -3.76 10.07
C GLU A 42 -4.06 -2.94 11.35
N ARG A 43 -2.84 -2.98 11.90
CA ARG A 43 -2.46 -2.20 13.10
C ARG A 43 -2.35 -0.69 12.85
N GLU A 44 -1.71 -0.25 11.76
CA GLU A 44 -1.47 1.17 11.48
C GLU A 44 -2.69 1.88 10.90
N LEU A 45 -3.45 1.20 10.02
CA LEU A 45 -4.50 1.85 9.23
C LEU A 45 -5.92 1.41 9.59
N LEU A 46 -6.09 0.25 10.25
CA LEU A 46 -7.41 -0.26 10.63
C LEU A 46 -7.66 -0.25 12.15
N SER A 47 -6.65 0.04 12.97
CA SER A 47 -6.87 0.13 14.42
C SER A 47 -7.78 1.32 14.74
N PRO A 48 -8.85 1.13 15.55
CA PRO A 48 -9.68 2.23 16.02
C PRO A 48 -8.80 3.21 16.80
N ALA A 49 -8.94 4.50 16.48
CA ALA A 49 -8.08 5.59 16.94
C ALA A 49 -7.75 5.50 18.44
N GLY A 50 -6.46 5.36 18.76
CA GLY A 50 -5.97 5.39 20.13
C GLY A 50 -4.56 4.86 20.35
N ALA A 51 -4.01 4.05 19.43
CA ALA A 51 -2.67 3.50 19.57
C ALA A 51 -1.80 3.81 18.33
N GLN A 52 -1.06 4.93 18.42
CA GLN A 52 0.17 5.23 17.68
C GLN A 52 0.03 5.49 16.16
N GLY A 53 -0.18 6.76 15.78
CA GLY A 53 0.28 7.31 14.49
C GLY A 53 -0.75 8.15 13.72
N PRO A 54 -0.35 9.27 13.08
CA PRO A 54 -1.24 10.06 12.22
C PRO A 54 -1.48 9.28 10.93
N ALA A 55 -2.44 8.36 10.94
CA ALA A 55 -2.92 7.77 9.70
C ALA A 55 -3.39 8.94 8.80
N PRO A 56 -2.80 9.14 7.60
CA PRO A 56 -3.17 10.25 6.75
C PRO A 56 -4.68 10.16 6.50
N HIS A 57 -5.40 11.27 6.75
CA HIS A 57 -6.87 11.38 6.65
C HIS A 57 -7.46 10.91 5.31
N THR A 58 -6.58 10.67 4.33
CA THR A 58 -6.82 10.24 2.97
C THR A 58 -7.24 8.77 2.84
N PHE A 59 -6.88 7.87 3.76
CA PHE A 59 -7.11 6.42 3.60
C PHE A 59 -7.96 5.78 4.71
N ARG A 60 -9.28 5.95 4.62
CA ARG A 60 -10.25 5.35 5.55
C ARG A 60 -10.65 3.93 5.12
N ALA A 61 -9.75 2.97 5.27
CA ALA A 61 -10.12 1.56 5.14
C ALA A 61 -10.68 1.05 6.48
N THR A 62 -11.74 0.25 6.43
CA THR A 62 -12.30 -0.45 7.61
C THR A 62 -11.89 -1.91 7.69
N ARG A 63 -11.45 -2.49 6.56
CA ARG A 63 -11.05 -3.90 6.43
C ARG A 63 -9.99 -4.06 5.35
N PHE A 64 -8.97 -4.87 5.60
CA PHE A 64 -7.91 -5.20 4.64
C PHE A 64 -8.47 -5.82 3.35
N ALA A 65 -9.50 -6.66 3.45
CA ALA A 65 -10.14 -7.25 2.28
C ALA A 65 -10.77 -6.20 1.33
N SER A 66 -11.28 -5.08 1.86
CA SER A 66 -11.79 -3.98 1.03
C SER A 66 -10.68 -3.29 0.26
N PHE A 67 -9.53 -3.12 0.90
CA PHE A 67 -8.33 -2.59 0.27
C PHE A 67 -7.83 -3.51 -0.87
N VAL A 68 -7.73 -4.82 -0.63
CA VAL A 68 -7.33 -5.79 -1.66
C VAL A 68 -8.32 -5.84 -2.83
N ARG A 69 -9.63 -5.72 -2.56
CA ARG A 69 -10.63 -5.62 -3.64
C ARG A 69 -10.44 -4.38 -4.49
N GLN A 70 -10.08 -3.24 -3.89
CA GLN A 70 -9.75 -2.03 -4.63
C GLN A 70 -8.48 -2.24 -5.47
N LEU A 71 -7.43 -2.87 -4.93
CA LEU A 71 -6.25 -3.24 -5.73
C LEU A 71 -6.63 -4.03 -6.98
N TYR A 72 -7.41 -5.11 -6.85
CA TYR A 72 -7.84 -5.89 -8.01
C TYR A 72 -8.73 -5.11 -8.98
N ARG A 73 -9.64 -4.27 -8.48
CA ARG A 73 -10.51 -3.41 -9.31
C ARG A 73 -9.71 -2.43 -10.17
N TYR A 74 -8.62 -1.90 -9.64
CA TYR A 74 -7.72 -0.98 -10.36
C TYR A 74 -6.57 -1.70 -11.07
N GLY A 75 -6.67 -3.01 -11.28
CA GLY A 75 -5.75 -3.78 -12.12
C GLY A 75 -4.46 -4.26 -11.42
N PHE A 76 -4.28 -4.00 -10.13
CA PHE A 76 -3.13 -4.55 -9.41
C PHE A 76 -3.24 -6.06 -9.32
N ARG A 77 -2.12 -6.75 -9.54
CA ARG A 77 -2.05 -8.21 -9.48
C ARG A 77 -1.05 -8.63 -8.40
N LYS A 78 -1.46 -9.60 -7.58
CA LYS A 78 -0.57 -10.24 -6.60
C LYS A 78 0.49 -11.04 -7.37
N VAL A 79 1.75 -10.92 -6.98
CA VAL A 79 2.85 -11.72 -7.53
C VAL A 79 2.97 -13.00 -6.70
N PRO A 80 2.60 -14.17 -7.24
CA PRO A 80 2.77 -15.44 -6.53
C PRO A 80 4.26 -15.81 -6.43
N GLY A 81 4.65 -16.48 -5.35
CA GLY A 81 6.03 -16.94 -5.15
C GLY A 81 7.04 -15.84 -4.80
N TRP A 82 6.61 -14.57 -4.67
CA TRP A 82 7.44 -13.55 -4.04
C TRP A 82 7.45 -13.81 -2.54
N LEU A 83 8.35 -14.68 -2.09
CA LEU A 83 8.90 -14.55 -0.75
C LEU A 83 9.70 -13.26 -0.80
N GLY A 84 9.20 -12.21 -0.15
CA GLY A 84 9.99 -11.01 0.02
C GLY A 84 11.37 -11.39 0.48
N ALA A 85 12.39 -10.86 -0.18
CA ALA A 85 13.76 -10.95 0.31
C ALA A 85 13.67 -10.75 1.82
N ALA A 86 13.96 -11.81 2.58
CA ALA A 86 13.72 -11.83 4.00
C ALA A 86 14.56 -10.70 4.57
N VAL A 87 13.94 -9.55 4.83
CA VAL A 87 14.57 -8.50 5.62
C VAL A 87 14.68 -9.15 6.99
N PRO A 88 15.89 -9.42 7.50
CA PRO A 88 16.02 -10.07 8.79
C PRO A 88 15.32 -9.19 9.85
N GLY A 89 14.26 -9.71 10.46
CA GLY A 89 13.42 -8.98 11.42
C GLY A 89 11.97 -8.75 10.97
N ASP A 90 11.64 -8.92 9.69
CA ASP A 90 10.25 -8.87 9.22
C ASP A 90 9.59 -10.25 9.33
N ALA A 91 8.98 -10.53 10.48
CA ALA A 91 8.20 -11.75 10.74
C ALA A 91 6.84 -11.80 10.00
N GLY A 92 6.61 -10.90 9.03
CA GLY A 92 5.34 -10.77 8.31
C GLY A 92 5.50 -11.18 6.84
N ALA A 93 4.64 -12.07 6.36
CA ALA A 93 4.54 -12.42 4.94
C ALA A 93 4.09 -11.19 4.13
N TRP A 94 5.04 -10.37 3.70
CA TRP A 94 4.81 -9.23 2.82
C TRP A 94 4.11 -9.69 1.54
N LEU A 95 3.01 -9.03 1.21
CA LEU A 95 2.23 -9.27 0.00
C LEU A 95 2.72 -8.34 -1.09
N HIS A 96 3.21 -8.91 -2.20
CA HIS A 96 3.64 -8.15 -3.36
C HIS A 96 2.52 -8.00 -4.38
N TYR A 97 2.18 -6.76 -4.70
CA TYR A 97 1.26 -6.38 -5.78
C TYR A 97 1.98 -5.53 -6.83
N ARG A 98 1.71 -5.76 -8.11
CA ARG A 98 2.24 -4.93 -9.20
C ARG A 98 1.13 -4.39 -10.09
N HIS A 99 1.39 -3.23 -10.69
CA HIS A 99 0.57 -2.66 -11.73
C HIS A 99 1.47 -1.98 -12.79
N PRO A 100 1.32 -2.25 -14.10
CA PRO A 100 2.26 -1.78 -15.13
C PRO A 100 2.41 -0.26 -15.21
N SER A 101 1.35 0.47 -14.91
CA SER A 101 1.29 1.94 -14.97
C SER A 101 1.44 2.60 -13.60
N PHE A 102 1.49 1.84 -12.50
CA PHE A 102 1.63 2.41 -11.16
C PHE A 102 3.10 2.43 -10.77
N ARG A 103 3.72 3.61 -10.76
CA ARG A 103 5.16 3.76 -10.51
C ARG A 103 5.41 4.87 -9.51
N ARG A 104 6.50 4.76 -8.76
CA ARG A 104 6.88 5.82 -7.80
C ARG A 104 7.08 7.16 -8.50
N ASP A 105 7.75 7.16 -9.64
CA ASP A 105 8.10 8.39 -10.38
C ASP A 105 6.95 8.93 -11.24
N ARG A 106 5.83 8.20 -11.33
CA ARG A 106 4.67 8.60 -12.12
C ARG A 106 3.42 8.61 -11.25
N PRO A 107 3.06 9.79 -10.71
CA PRO A 107 1.81 9.93 -9.98
C PRO A 107 0.58 9.75 -10.88
N GLU A 108 0.68 10.02 -12.19
CA GLU A 108 -0.37 9.94 -13.22
C GLU A 108 -0.97 8.53 -13.46
#